data_AF-A0A366CW66-F1
#
_entry.id   AF-A0A366CW66-F1
#
_cell.length_a   1.000
_cell.length_b   1.000
_cell.length_c   1.000
_cell.angle_alpha   90.00
_cell.angle_beta   90.00
_cell.angle_gamma   90.00
#
_symmetry.space_group_name_H-M   'P 1'
#
loop_
_entity.id
_entity.type
_entity.pdbx_description
1 polymer ?
#
loop_
_entity_poly.entity_id
_entity_poly.type
_entity_poly.pdbx_seq_one_letter_code
_entity_poly.pdbx_strand_id
1 'polypeptide(L)'
;MQQNPPLTRQQRRARERERETKKAHENKVKSRLVGGRVDGRTFEEWEPWNGTGVPVRENCDSGNPRQALLWMFTAMPGMSGAPLMLPTEYWEMQSWRMWVLGARPAEEPTQKYQPPASVTASAWQASGKWVDLDTPDPVRKTMADHVRELPQHVRAELRRVVLEQFGVDDGDRPGPPAITYTVRTLAERLRVEVDDLLEVLANIGASGLHADSRVSREVAERIAAQMGAA
;
A
#
# COMPACT_ATOMS: atom_id res chain seq x y z
N MET A 1 14.14 29.40 12.02
CA MET A 1 14.20 28.59 10.78
C MET A 1 14.42 29.54 9.60
N GLN A 2 15.63 29.59 9.04
CA GLN A 2 15.89 30.38 7.83
C GLN A 2 15.35 29.62 6.61
N GLN A 3 14.36 30.17 5.94
CA GLN A 3 13.89 29.65 4.66
C GLN A 3 14.91 30.03 3.58
N ASN A 4 15.46 29.02 2.90
CA ASN A 4 16.37 29.27 1.77
C ASN A 4 15.61 29.98 0.63
N PRO A 5 16.19 31.03 0.02
CA PRO A 5 15.55 31.74 -1.06
C PRO A 5 15.37 30.85 -2.30
N PRO A 6 14.28 31.05 -3.08
CA PRO A 6 13.99 30.24 -4.25
C PRO A 6 15.06 30.42 -5.35
N LEU A 7 15.48 29.31 -5.96
CA LEU A 7 16.49 29.28 -7.02
C LEU A 7 16.09 30.12 -8.23
N THR A 8 17.04 30.89 -8.76
CA THR A 8 16.87 31.66 -10.00
C THR A 8 16.73 30.73 -11.21
N ARG A 9 16.11 31.21 -12.30
CA ARG A 9 15.94 30.43 -13.54
C ARG A 9 17.27 29.94 -14.12
N GLN A 10 18.33 30.74 -13.99
CA GLN A 10 19.69 30.36 -14.40
C GLN A 10 20.26 29.25 -13.52
N GLN A 11 20.09 29.35 -12.19
CA GLN A 11 20.54 28.31 -11.25
C GLN A 11 19.81 26.97 -11.47
N ARG A 12 18.51 27.00 -11.82
CA ARG A 12 17.75 25.78 -12.17
C ARG A 12 18.30 25.11 -13.42
N ARG A 13 18.52 25.88 -14.50
CA ARG A 13 19.11 25.36 -15.75
C ARG A 13 20.53 24.82 -15.55
N ALA A 14 21.34 25.48 -14.73
CA ALA A 14 22.68 25.00 -14.42
C ALA A 14 22.64 23.65 -13.68
N ARG A 15 21.76 23.50 -12.68
CA ARG A 15 21.54 22.24 -11.96
C ARG A 15 21.00 21.12 -12.86
N GLU A 16 20.10 21.44 -13.79
CA GLU A 16 19.60 20.46 -14.76
C GLU A 16 20.73 19.94 -15.64
N ARG A 17 21.55 20.83 -16.21
CA ARG A 17 22.73 20.43 -17.00
C ARG A 17 23.72 19.59 -16.21
N GLU A 18 23.99 19.96 -14.96
CA GLU A 18 24.88 19.20 -14.07
C GLU A 18 24.32 17.80 -13.76
N ARG A 19 23.00 17.67 -13.57
CA ARG A 19 22.33 16.38 -13.41
C ARG A 19 22.43 15.54 -14.68
N GLU A 20 22.22 16.14 -15.84
CA GLU A 20 22.32 15.47 -17.14
C GLU A 20 23.74 14.98 -17.41
N THR A 21 24.75 15.81 -17.18
CA THR A 21 26.16 15.41 -17.38
C THR A 21 26.57 14.30 -16.42
N LYS A 22 26.15 14.39 -15.15
CA LYS A 22 26.39 13.33 -14.17
C LYS A 22 25.73 12.01 -14.57
N LYS A 23 24.45 12.07 -14.98
CA LYS A 23 23.71 10.89 -15.47
C LYS A 23 24.35 10.29 -16.72
N ALA A 24 24.80 11.11 -17.66
CA ALA A 24 25.50 10.66 -18.86
C ALA A 24 26.84 9.99 -18.51
N HIS A 25 27.58 10.52 -17.54
CA HIS A 25 28.81 9.92 -17.04
C HIS A 25 28.55 8.57 -16.37
N GLU A 26 27.57 8.49 -15.47
CA GLU A 26 27.17 7.24 -14.81
C GLU A 26 26.75 6.17 -15.81
N ASN A 27 25.94 6.52 -16.82
CA ASN A 27 25.53 5.61 -17.89
C ASN A 27 26.73 5.14 -18.71
N LYS A 28 27.69 6.02 -19.01
CA LYS A 28 28.92 5.65 -19.75
C LYS A 28 29.81 4.70 -18.94
N VAL A 29 29.87 4.86 -17.62
CA VAL A 29 30.61 3.96 -16.74
C VAL A 29 29.92 2.60 -16.67
N LYS A 30 28.59 2.57 -16.48
CA LYS A 30 27.80 1.34 -16.46
C LYS A 30 27.94 0.55 -17.76
N SER A 31 27.74 1.19 -18.92
CA SER A 31 27.84 0.51 -20.21
C SER A 31 29.21 -0.14 -20.47
N ARG A 32 30.29 0.46 -19.94
CA ARG A 32 31.64 -0.14 -19.98
C ARG A 32 31.79 -1.37 -19.09
N LEU A 33 31.12 -1.39 -17.94
CA LEU A 33 31.23 -2.48 -16.97
C LEU A 33 30.47 -3.73 -17.43
N VAL A 34 29.31 -3.55 -18.06
CA VAL A 34 28.44 -4.68 -18.41
C VAL A 34 28.70 -5.21 -19.83
N GLY A 35 28.92 -4.32 -20.81
CA GLY A 35 29.26 -4.66 -22.20
C GLY A 35 28.24 -5.55 -22.94
N GLY A 36 28.49 -5.78 -24.24
CA GLY A 36 27.66 -6.66 -25.07
C GLY A 36 26.35 -6.06 -25.58
N ARG A 37 25.66 -6.81 -26.44
CA ARG A 37 24.33 -6.49 -26.97
C ARG A 37 23.48 -7.75 -27.02
N VAL A 38 22.19 -7.59 -26.77
CA VAL A 38 21.17 -8.65 -26.91
C VAL A 38 20.08 -8.08 -27.80
N ASP A 39 19.78 -8.77 -28.90
CA ASP A 39 18.81 -8.31 -29.92
C ASP A 39 19.09 -6.88 -30.41
N GLY A 40 20.38 -6.56 -30.60
CA GLY A 40 20.82 -5.23 -31.01
C GLY A 40 20.79 -4.17 -29.91
N ARG A 41 20.21 -4.44 -28.74
CA ARG A 41 20.04 -3.51 -27.63
C ARG A 41 21.17 -3.60 -26.59
N THR A 42 21.52 -2.50 -25.92
CA THR A 42 22.45 -2.43 -24.78
C THR A 42 21.72 -2.58 -23.44
N PHE A 43 22.46 -2.78 -22.36
CA PHE A 43 21.91 -2.94 -21.01
C PHE A 43 20.90 -1.84 -20.62
N GLU A 44 21.21 -0.57 -20.90
CA GLU A 44 20.38 0.57 -20.52
C GLU A 44 19.08 0.69 -21.33
N GLU A 45 19.01 0.05 -22.50
CA GLU A 45 17.83 0.06 -23.38
C GLU A 45 16.77 -0.98 -22.98
N TRP A 46 17.14 -1.91 -22.08
CA TRP A 46 16.20 -2.86 -21.49
C TRP A 46 15.58 -2.31 -20.21
N GLU A 47 14.32 -2.67 -19.96
CA GLU A 47 13.57 -2.17 -18.81
C GLU A 47 14.22 -2.62 -17.48
N PRO A 48 14.52 -1.69 -16.55
CA PRO A 48 15.01 -2.05 -15.23
C PRO A 48 13.94 -2.81 -14.44
N TRP A 49 14.37 -3.62 -13.47
CA TRP A 49 13.46 -4.17 -12.49
C TRP A 49 12.83 -3.06 -11.65
N ASN A 50 11.50 -2.96 -11.68
CA ASN A 50 10.69 -1.97 -10.96
C ASN A 50 9.73 -2.62 -9.94
N GLY A 51 9.94 -3.91 -9.65
CA GLY A 51 9.09 -4.68 -8.75
C GLY A 51 9.11 -4.12 -7.32
N THR A 52 8.01 -4.33 -6.59
CA THR A 52 7.95 -4.01 -5.16
C THR A 52 8.45 -5.20 -4.35
N GLY A 53 9.46 -5.00 -3.51
CA GLY A 53 9.93 -6.01 -2.56
C GLY A 53 11.17 -6.78 -3.05
N VAL A 54 11.09 -8.11 -3.06
CA VAL A 54 12.22 -8.99 -3.37
C VAL A 54 12.03 -9.56 -4.77
N PRO A 55 13.07 -9.60 -5.62
CA PRO A 55 13.00 -10.28 -6.91
C PRO A 55 12.74 -11.78 -6.69
N VAL A 56 11.62 -12.26 -7.20
CA VAL A 56 11.24 -13.67 -7.22
C VAL A 56 10.86 -14.05 -8.65
N ARG A 57 10.86 -15.35 -8.97
CA ARG A 57 10.64 -15.81 -10.35
C ARG A 57 9.34 -15.24 -10.94
N GLU A 58 8.29 -15.18 -10.13
CA GLU A 58 6.95 -14.74 -10.55
C GLU A 58 6.85 -13.23 -10.80
N ASN A 59 7.81 -12.43 -10.32
CA ASN A 59 7.82 -10.98 -10.51
C ASN A 59 9.00 -10.48 -11.36
N CYS A 60 9.76 -11.39 -11.97
CA CYS A 60 10.83 -11.08 -12.90
C CYS A 60 10.43 -11.47 -14.33
N ASP A 61 10.72 -10.62 -15.30
CA ASP A 61 10.51 -10.96 -16.72
C ASP A 61 11.61 -11.90 -17.23
N SER A 62 11.24 -13.14 -17.57
CA SER A 62 12.14 -14.15 -18.12
C SER A 62 12.67 -13.80 -19.52
N GLY A 63 11.97 -12.95 -20.27
CA GLY A 63 12.38 -12.46 -21.58
C GLY A 63 13.34 -11.27 -21.51
N ASN A 64 13.47 -10.63 -20.36
CA ASN A 64 14.35 -9.48 -20.15
C ASN A 64 15.72 -9.95 -19.60
N PRO A 65 16.83 -9.78 -20.34
CA PRO A 65 18.17 -10.17 -19.90
C PRO A 65 18.60 -9.57 -18.55
N ARG A 66 18.07 -8.39 -18.19
CA ARG A 66 18.35 -7.75 -16.89
C ARG A 66 17.67 -8.47 -15.72
N GLN A 67 16.57 -9.17 -15.97
CA GLN A 67 15.69 -9.71 -14.94
C GLN A 67 15.63 -11.24 -14.94
N ALA A 68 15.91 -11.90 -16.08
CA ALA A 68 15.67 -13.33 -16.27
C ALA A 68 16.37 -14.24 -15.25
N LEU A 69 17.54 -13.82 -14.75
CA LEU A 69 18.31 -14.54 -13.74
C LEU A 69 18.35 -13.80 -12.39
N LEU A 70 17.69 -12.64 -12.30
CA LEU A 70 17.75 -11.78 -11.12
C LEU A 70 17.25 -12.48 -9.85
N TRP A 71 16.14 -13.21 -9.97
CA TRP A 71 15.52 -13.94 -8.87
C TRP A 71 16.41 -15.04 -8.27
N MET A 72 17.39 -15.53 -9.03
CA MET A 72 18.32 -16.57 -8.56
C MET A 72 19.35 -16.03 -7.55
N PHE A 73 19.52 -14.70 -7.46
CA PHE A 73 20.42 -14.07 -6.49
C PHE A 73 19.73 -13.72 -5.16
N THR A 74 18.44 -14.03 -5.04
CA THR A 74 17.67 -13.79 -3.82
C THR A 74 18.02 -14.82 -2.74
N ALA A 75 18.29 -14.34 -1.53
CA ALA A 75 18.59 -15.14 -0.34
C ALA A 75 19.69 -16.18 -0.59
N MET A 76 20.82 -15.71 -1.12
CA MET A 76 21.98 -16.58 -1.38
C MET A 76 22.45 -17.32 -0.13
N PRO A 77 23.06 -18.51 -0.28
CA PRO A 77 23.61 -19.26 0.85
C PRO A 77 24.52 -18.40 1.73
N GLY A 78 24.33 -18.50 3.05
CA GLY A 78 25.09 -17.72 4.04
C GLY A 78 24.55 -16.31 4.30
N MET A 79 23.51 -15.88 3.60
CA MET A 79 22.80 -14.64 3.92
C MET A 79 21.78 -14.88 5.04
N SER A 80 21.87 -14.09 6.10
CA SER A 80 20.84 -13.98 7.14
C SER A 80 20.29 -12.58 7.14
N GLY A 81 18.97 -12.45 7.07
CA GLY A 81 18.30 -11.18 7.28
C GLY A 81 17.97 -10.36 6.05
N ALA A 82 18.96 -10.07 5.20
CA ALA A 82 18.76 -9.32 3.97
C ALA A 82 18.48 -10.27 2.79
N PRO A 83 17.47 -10.00 1.94
CA PRO A 83 17.18 -10.82 0.76
C PRO A 83 18.22 -10.64 -0.36
N LEU A 84 18.94 -9.52 -0.42
CA LEU A 84 20.02 -9.25 -1.37
C LEU A 84 21.21 -8.60 -0.65
N MET A 85 22.43 -9.01 -0.99
CA MET A 85 23.66 -8.50 -0.38
C MET A 85 24.05 -7.11 -0.90
N LEU A 86 23.70 -6.87 -2.16
CA LEU A 86 23.99 -5.66 -2.90
C LEU A 86 22.69 -5.13 -3.51
N PRO A 87 22.64 -3.84 -3.92
CA PRO A 87 21.46 -3.26 -4.55
C PRO A 87 21.00 -4.06 -5.78
N THR A 88 19.70 -4.01 -6.06
CA THR A 88 19.11 -4.77 -7.18
C THR A 88 19.78 -4.44 -8.50
N GLU A 89 20.15 -3.18 -8.72
CA GLU A 89 20.83 -2.72 -9.94
C GLU A 89 22.15 -3.44 -10.18
N TYR A 90 22.84 -3.86 -9.11
CA TYR A 90 24.05 -4.67 -9.23
C TYR A 90 23.73 -6.06 -9.78
N TRP A 91 22.69 -6.71 -9.25
CA TRP A 91 22.27 -8.03 -9.68
C TRP A 91 21.65 -8.04 -11.08
N GLU A 92 21.03 -6.94 -11.51
CA GLU A 92 20.62 -6.76 -12.91
C GLU A 92 21.82 -6.81 -13.86
N MET A 93 22.93 -6.16 -13.50
CA MET A 93 24.17 -6.22 -14.29
C MET A 93 24.72 -7.65 -14.37
N GLN A 94 24.61 -8.41 -13.28
CA GLN A 94 25.03 -9.82 -13.23
C GLN A 94 24.15 -10.71 -14.10
N SER A 95 22.82 -10.55 -14.01
CA SER A 95 21.85 -11.25 -14.87
C SER A 95 22.14 -10.98 -16.34
N TRP A 96 22.32 -9.72 -16.71
CA TRP A 96 22.69 -9.32 -18.08
C TRP A 96 23.98 -10.00 -18.53
N ARG A 97 25.03 -9.94 -17.71
CA ARG A 97 26.33 -10.52 -18.06
C ARG A 97 26.21 -12.02 -18.32
N MET A 98 25.50 -12.74 -17.45
CA MET A 98 25.25 -14.18 -17.65
C MET A 98 24.46 -14.43 -18.93
N TRP A 99 23.45 -13.61 -19.23
CA TRP A 99 22.67 -13.72 -20.45
C TRP A 99 23.51 -13.48 -21.71
N VAL A 100 24.36 -12.44 -21.74
CA VAL A 100 25.29 -12.19 -22.84
C VAL A 100 26.27 -13.35 -23.04
N LEU A 101 26.67 -14.01 -21.94
CA LEU A 101 27.52 -15.20 -21.98
C LEU A 101 26.78 -16.50 -22.34
N GLY A 102 25.47 -16.42 -22.61
CA GLY A 102 24.67 -17.55 -23.10
C GLY A 102 23.83 -18.27 -22.04
N ALA A 103 23.83 -17.82 -20.78
CA ALA A 103 22.98 -18.42 -19.75
C ALA A 103 21.50 -18.11 -20.02
N ARG A 104 20.64 -19.13 -19.96
CA ARG A 104 19.18 -19.01 -20.04
C ARG A 104 18.55 -19.93 -19.00
N PRO A 105 17.44 -19.54 -18.35
CA PRO A 105 16.55 -20.50 -17.72
C PRO A 105 16.03 -21.44 -18.81
N ALA A 106 16.54 -22.68 -18.85
CA ALA A 106 16.15 -23.68 -19.84
C ALA A 106 15.13 -24.68 -19.27
N GLU A 107 15.20 -24.91 -17.96
CA GLU A 107 14.39 -25.89 -17.24
C GLU A 107 13.55 -25.21 -16.17
N GLU A 108 12.48 -25.88 -15.77
CA GLU A 108 11.69 -25.50 -14.61
C GLU A 108 12.54 -25.70 -13.33
N PRO A 109 12.56 -24.71 -12.42
CA PRO A 109 13.30 -24.79 -11.18
C PRO A 109 12.68 -25.83 -10.26
N THR A 110 13.52 -26.53 -9.50
CA THR A 110 13.05 -27.52 -8.52
C THR A 110 12.62 -26.89 -7.19
N GLN A 111 12.93 -25.61 -6.98
CA GLN A 111 12.68 -24.88 -5.75
C GLN A 111 12.11 -23.49 -6.03
N LYS A 112 11.35 -22.97 -5.07
CA LYS A 112 10.85 -21.60 -5.08
C LYS A 112 11.29 -20.84 -3.82
N TYR A 113 11.40 -19.52 -3.94
CA TYR A 113 11.68 -18.66 -2.81
C TYR A 113 10.39 -18.39 -2.03
N GLN A 114 10.38 -18.80 -0.78
CA GLN A 114 9.31 -18.51 0.17
C GLN A 114 9.73 -17.35 1.08
N PRO A 115 9.12 -16.16 0.94
CA PRO A 115 9.41 -15.04 1.82
C PRO A 115 8.93 -15.34 3.25
N PRO A 116 9.49 -14.65 4.26
CA PRO A 116 9.12 -14.87 5.65
C PRO A 116 7.66 -14.52 5.90
N ALA A 117 7.02 -15.26 6.80
CA ALA A 117 5.61 -15.10 7.15
C ALA A 117 5.28 -13.77 7.84
N SER A 118 6.27 -13.11 8.46
CA SER A 118 6.07 -11.87 9.20
C SER A 118 6.41 -10.66 8.34
N VAL A 119 5.40 -9.81 8.09
CA VAL A 119 5.55 -8.48 7.45
C VAL A 119 6.30 -7.50 8.37
N THR A 120 6.38 -7.79 9.67
CA THR A 120 7.07 -6.97 10.68
C THR A 120 8.49 -7.42 10.98
N ALA A 121 8.97 -8.51 10.35
CA ALA A 121 10.38 -8.86 10.44
C ALA A 121 11.21 -7.72 9.84
N SER A 122 12.13 -7.15 10.62
CA SER A 122 13.04 -6.11 10.14
C SER A 122 13.69 -6.57 8.82
N ALA A 123 14.00 -5.66 7.90
CA ALA A 123 14.69 -5.96 6.64
C ALA A 123 16.06 -6.68 6.83
N TRP A 124 16.49 -6.84 8.09
CA TRP A 124 17.68 -7.52 8.59
C TRP A 124 17.40 -8.88 9.27
N GLN A 125 16.15 -9.33 9.36
CA GLN A 125 15.75 -10.64 9.92
C GLN A 125 14.82 -11.42 8.97
N ALA A 126 14.53 -10.85 7.80
CA ALA A 126 13.53 -11.30 6.84
C ALA A 126 14.15 -12.11 5.68
N SER A 127 15.17 -12.94 5.94
CA SER A 127 15.62 -13.90 4.92
C SER A 127 14.58 -15.00 4.80
N GLY A 128 13.90 -15.04 3.65
CA GLY A 128 13.05 -16.17 3.27
C GLY A 128 13.85 -17.45 3.08
N LYS A 129 13.18 -18.51 2.67
CA LYS A 129 13.79 -19.83 2.47
C LYS A 129 13.52 -20.33 1.06
N TRP A 130 14.49 -21.02 0.50
CA TRP A 130 14.27 -21.85 -0.69
C TRP A 130 13.61 -23.15 -0.24
N VAL A 131 12.44 -23.43 -0.79
CA VAL A 131 11.61 -24.59 -0.45
C VAL A 131 11.22 -25.32 -1.72
N ASP A 132 10.78 -26.57 -1.58
CA ASP A 132 10.27 -27.35 -2.71
C ASP A 132 9.03 -26.67 -3.31
N LEU A 133 8.82 -26.83 -4.62
CA LEU A 133 7.71 -26.19 -5.35
C LEU A 133 6.34 -26.44 -4.71
N ASP A 134 6.12 -27.66 -4.20
CA ASP A 134 4.84 -28.08 -3.59
C ASP A 134 4.61 -27.51 -2.18
N THR A 135 5.61 -26.86 -1.59
CA THR A 135 5.48 -26.28 -0.25
C THR A 135 4.44 -25.15 -0.27
N PRO A 136 3.38 -25.18 0.54
CA PRO A 136 2.38 -24.13 0.56
C PRO A 136 2.96 -22.81 1.05
N ASP A 137 2.58 -21.70 0.42
CA ASP A 137 3.02 -20.37 0.83
C ASP A 137 2.38 -19.97 2.17
N PRO A 138 3.12 -19.27 3.06
CA PRO A 138 2.58 -18.85 4.33
C PRO A 138 1.51 -17.77 4.08
N VAL A 139 0.41 -17.85 4.83
CA VAL A 139 -0.64 -16.82 4.80
C VAL A 139 -0.03 -15.50 5.28
N ARG A 140 0.20 -14.57 4.36
CA ARG A 140 0.69 -13.24 4.69
C ARG A 140 -0.45 -12.44 5.31
N LYS A 141 -0.32 -12.12 6.59
CA LYS A 141 -1.23 -11.17 7.24
C LYS A 141 -0.98 -9.79 6.68
N THR A 142 -2.03 -9.11 6.23
CA THR A 142 -1.92 -7.70 5.83
C THR A 142 -1.71 -6.84 7.08
N MET A 143 -1.25 -5.59 6.89
CA MET A 143 -1.22 -4.64 8.01
C MET A 143 -2.61 -4.45 8.63
N ALA A 144 -3.68 -4.52 7.81
CA ALA A 144 -5.06 -4.48 8.30
C ALA A 144 -5.40 -5.69 9.19
N ASP A 145 -4.90 -6.88 8.86
CA ASP A 145 -5.10 -8.08 9.68
C ASP A 145 -4.35 -7.97 11.01
N HIS A 146 -3.12 -7.45 10.99
CA HIS A 146 -2.39 -7.15 12.22
C HIS A 146 -3.14 -6.13 13.09
N VAL A 147 -3.68 -5.07 12.50
CA VAL A 147 -4.49 -4.06 13.22
C VAL A 147 -5.80 -4.64 13.75
N ARG A 148 -6.40 -5.63 13.07
CA ARG A 148 -7.60 -6.34 13.56
C ARG A 148 -7.31 -7.21 14.76
N GLU A 149 -6.12 -7.81 14.82
CA GLU A 149 -5.66 -8.65 15.94
C GLU A 149 -5.26 -7.83 17.19
N LEU A 150 -5.03 -6.52 17.05
CA LEU A 150 -4.73 -5.66 18.18
C LEU A 150 -5.94 -5.48 19.13
N PRO A 151 -5.71 -5.37 20.45
CA PRO A 151 -6.76 -4.98 21.40
C PRO A 151 -7.43 -3.66 20.99
N GLN A 152 -8.73 -3.53 21.27
CA GLN A 152 -9.53 -2.39 20.82
C GLN A 152 -8.95 -1.03 21.23
N HIS A 153 -8.36 -0.93 22.42
CA HIS A 153 -7.74 0.30 22.92
C HIS A 153 -6.47 0.68 22.13
N VAL A 154 -5.60 -0.30 21.81
CA VAL A 154 -4.38 -0.07 21.01
C VAL A 154 -4.75 0.34 19.59
N ARG A 155 -5.79 -0.27 19.00
CA ARG A 155 -6.28 0.10 17.67
C ARG A 155 -6.82 1.53 17.63
N ALA A 156 -7.53 1.96 18.68
CA ALA A 156 -8.04 3.33 18.78
C ALA A 156 -6.90 4.35 18.90
N GLU A 157 -5.86 4.03 19.66
CA GLU A 157 -4.66 4.87 19.79
C GLU A 157 -3.87 4.95 18.48
N LEU A 158 -3.62 3.81 17.83
CA LEU A 158 -2.93 3.75 16.54
C LEU A 158 -3.66 4.58 15.47
N ARG A 159 -5.00 4.47 15.44
CA ARG A 159 -5.84 5.26 14.53
C ARG A 159 -5.65 6.76 14.77
N ARG A 160 -5.65 7.20 16.03
CA ARG A 160 -5.48 8.62 16.38
C ARG A 160 -4.13 9.15 15.87
N VAL A 161 -3.04 8.43 16.14
CA VAL A 161 -1.69 8.83 15.71
C VAL A 161 -1.57 8.89 14.19
N VAL A 162 -2.14 7.90 13.48
CA VAL A 162 -2.12 7.89 12.01
C VAL A 162 -2.90 9.07 11.45
N LEU A 163 -4.13 9.32 11.93
CA LEU A 163 -4.95 10.44 11.44
C LEU A 163 -4.28 11.80 11.70
N GLU A 164 -3.70 11.99 12.88
CA GLU A 164 -2.92 13.18 13.23
C GLU A 164 -1.71 13.38 12.30
N GLN A 165 -0.94 12.31 12.07
CA GLN A 165 0.26 12.38 11.24
C GLN A 165 -0.03 12.61 9.75
N PHE A 166 -1.20 12.16 9.27
CA PHE A 166 -1.63 12.37 7.89
C PHE A 166 -2.49 13.63 7.71
N GLY A 167 -2.71 14.42 8.76
CA GLY A 167 -3.48 15.67 8.70
C GLY A 167 -4.92 15.45 8.25
N VAL A 168 -5.46 14.25 8.49
CA VAL A 168 -6.85 13.90 8.18
C VAL A 168 -7.65 14.15 9.45
N ASP A 169 -8.44 15.22 9.45
CA ASP A 169 -9.45 15.44 10.49
C ASP A 169 -10.40 14.23 10.52
N ASP A 170 -10.77 13.77 11.70
CA ASP A 170 -11.65 12.60 11.96
C ASP A 170 -13.12 12.85 11.53
N GLY A 171 -13.32 13.75 10.55
CA GLY A 171 -14.58 14.30 10.06
C GLY A 171 -15.31 13.46 9.02
N ASP A 172 -14.63 12.54 8.31
CA ASP A 172 -15.29 11.59 7.42
C ASP A 172 -15.40 10.21 8.08
N ARG A 173 -16.32 10.10 9.03
CA ARG A 173 -16.80 8.82 9.55
C ARG A 173 -17.93 8.30 8.66
N PRO A 174 -17.92 7.04 8.17
CA PRO A 174 -19.10 6.23 8.37
C PRO A 174 -19.16 5.93 9.87
N GLY A 175 -20.03 6.64 10.58
CA GLY A 175 -20.24 6.42 12.01
C GLY A 175 -20.64 4.96 12.30
N PRO A 176 -20.55 4.50 13.56
CA PRO A 176 -21.21 3.25 13.97
C PRO A 176 -22.68 3.27 13.50
N PRO A 177 -23.31 2.11 13.18
CA PRO A 177 -24.62 2.09 12.54
C PRO A 177 -25.55 3.04 13.28
N ALA A 178 -25.97 4.10 12.59
CA ALA A 178 -26.76 5.16 13.19
C ALA A 178 -27.93 4.50 13.92
N ILE A 179 -28.02 4.73 15.24
CA ILE A 179 -29.13 4.22 16.04
C ILE A 179 -30.38 4.83 15.41
N THR A 180 -31.14 4.00 14.70
CA THR A 180 -32.38 4.37 14.04
C THR A 180 -33.52 3.92 14.95
N TYR A 181 -34.43 4.84 15.24
CA TYR A 181 -35.65 4.53 15.98
C TYR A 181 -36.77 4.33 14.96
N THR A 182 -37.69 3.41 15.20
CA THR A 182 -38.95 3.44 14.45
C THR A 182 -39.81 4.59 14.97
N VAL A 183 -40.70 5.14 14.12
CA VAL A 183 -41.65 6.18 14.53
C VAL A 183 -42.45 5.73 15.75
N ARG A 184 -42.86 4.46 15.80
CA ARG A 184 -43.53 3.85 16.95
C ARG A 184 -42.71 3.93 18.25
N THR A 185 -41.43 3.51 18.22
CA THR A 185 -40.58 3.55 19.41
C THR A 185 -40.25 4.99 19.83
N LEU A 186 -40.23 5.93 18.88
CA LEU A 186 -40.06 7.35 19.17
C LEU A 186 -41.32 7.96 19.82
N ALA A 187 -42.50 7.61 19.33
CA ALA A 187 -43.80 8.02 19.88
C ALA A 187 -43.98 7.54 21.33
N GLU A 188 -43.70 6.26 21.60
CA GLU A 188 -43.73 5.68 22.96
C GLU A 188 -42.80 6.44 23.92
N ARG A 189 -41.62 6.82 23.44
CA ARG A 189 -40.62 7.53 24.25
C ARG A 189 -41.01 8.97 24.54
N LEU A 190 -41.66 9.63 23.58
CA LEU A 190 -42.15 10.99 23.72
C LEU A 190 -43.53 11.07 24.38
N ARG A 191 -44.18 9.92 24.61
CA ARG A 191 -45.56 9.79 25.14
C ARG A 191 -46.59 10.55 24.32
N VAL A 192 -46.44 10.49 23.01
CA VAL A 192 -47.34 11.11 22.03
C VAL A 192 -47.92 10.01 21.15
N GLU A 193 -49.13 10.20 20.64
CA GLU A 193 -49.73 9.24 19.71
C GLU A 193 -48.96 9.21 18.38
N VAL A 194 -48.95 8.05 17.73
CA VAL A 194 -48.15 7.83 16.52
C VAL A 194 -48.60 8.75 15.38
N ASP A 195 -49.90 9.02 15.28
CA ASP A 195 -50.48 9.87 14.23
C ASP A 195 -50.07 11.34 14.41
N ASP A 196 -50.05 11.84 15.65
CA ASP A 196 -49.58 13.20 15.97
C ASP A 196 -48.09 13.37 15.63
N LEU A 197 -47.28 12.35 15.92
CA LEU A 197 -45.85 12.37 15.57
C LEU A 197 -45.63 12.35 14.05
N LEU A 198 -46.46 11.62 13.30
CA LEU A 198 -46.41 11.59 11.84
C LEU A 198 -46.80 12.94 11.23
N GLU A 199 -47.75 13.66 11.81
CA GLU A 199 -48.12 15.01 11.38
C GLU A 199 -46.97 16.01 11.60
N VAL A 200 -46.31 15.95 12.77
CA VAL A 200 -45.13 16.76 13.06
C VAL A 200 -43.97 16.44 12.10
N LEU A 201 -43.77 15.15 11.78
CA LEU A 201 -42.77 14.70 10.81
C LEU A 201 -43.06 15.20 9.39
N ALA A 202 -44.33 15.19 8.97
CA ALA A 202 -44.74 15.72 7.69
C ALA A 202 -44.47 17.24 7.58
N ASN A 203 -44.74 17.99 8.66
CA ASN A 203 -44.52 19.44 8.73
C ASN A 203 -43.04 19.85 8.65
N ILE A 204 -42.11 18.98 9.06
CA ILE A 204 -40.66 19.21 8.93
C ILE A 204 -40.07 18.70 7.59
N GLY A 205 -40.92 18.30 6.65
CA GLY A 205 -40.54 17.87 5.31
C GLY A 205 -40.26 16.38 5.17
N ALA A 206 -40.57 15.55 6.18
CA ALA A 206 -40.45 14.10 6.13
C ALA A 206 -41.83 13.46 5.91
N SER A 207 -42.36 13.59 4.69
CA SER A 207 -43.66 13.04 4.29
C SER A 207 -43.58 11.57 3.82
N GLY A 208 -44.68 10.84 3.92
CA GLY A 208 -44.78 9.44 3.48
C GLY A 208 -44.22 8.40 4.46
N LEU A 209 -43.99 8.78 5.71
CA LEU A 209 -43.58 7.87 6.78
C LEU A 209 -44.80 7.17 7.40
N HIS A 210 -44.59 5.96 7.92
CA HIS A 210 -45.56 5.14 8.63
C HIS A 210 -44.97 4.69 9.99
N ALA A 211 -45.77 4.06 10.85
CA ALA A 211 -45.38 3.70 12.23
C ALA A 211 -44.05 2.92 12.33
N ASP A 212 -43.77 2.06 11.34
CA ASP A 212 -42.54 1.25 11.31
C ASP A 212 -41.38 1.87 10.52
N SER A 213 -41.55 3.07 9.97
CA SER A 213 -40.49 3.79 9.27
C SER A 213 -39.36 4.17 10.23
N ARG A 214 -38.12 4.10 9.75
CA ARG A 214 -36.93 4.39 10.55
C ARG A 214 -36.55 5.86 10.46
N VAL A 215 -36.35 6.48 11.61
CA VAL A 215 -35.95 7.87 11.77
C VAL A 215 -34.57 7.92 12.41
N SER A 216 -33.68 8.76 11.88
CA SER A 216 -32.34 8.93 12.43
C SER A 216 -32.40 9.64 13.79
N ARG A 217 -31.41 9.35 14.65
CA ARG A 217 -31.28 9.98 15.97
C ARG A 217 -31.27 11.51 15.91
N GLU A 218 -30.64 12.10 14.92
CA GLU A 218 -30.58 13.57 14.75
C GLU A 218 -31.96 14.18 14.51
N VAL A 219 -32.80 13.50 13.71
CA VAL A 219 -34.19 13.94 13.48
C VAL A 219 -35.01 13.74 14.74
N ALA A 220 -34.84 12.63 15.45
CA ALA A 220 -35.50 12.37 16.74
C ALA A 220 -35.14 13.39 17.82
N GLU A 221 -33.86 13.79 17.92
CA GLU A 221 -33.39 14.81 18.88
C GLU A 221 -33.91 16.21 18.55
N ARG A 222 -33.99 16.56 17.25
CA ARG A 222 -34.61 17.82 16.82
C ARG A 222 -36.11 17.88 17.16
N ILE A 223 -36.83 16.78 17.01
CA ILE A 223 -38.25 16.70 17.36
C ILE A 223 -38.45 16.78 18.88
N ALA A 224 -37.64 16.06 19.65
CA ALA A 224 -37.68 16.13 21.11
C ALA A 224 -37.39 17.55 21.62
N ALA A 225 -36.45 18.26 20.99
CA ALA A 225 -36.15 19.66 21.32
C ALA A 225 -37.29 20.61 20.95
N GLN A 226 -37.98 20.38 19.83
CA GLN A 226 -39.11 21.21 19.39
C GLN A 226 -40.37 20.98 20.25
N MET A 227 -40.63 19.74 20.69
CA MET A 227 -41.78 19.42 21.54
C MET A 227 -41.55 19.67 23.03
N GLY A 228 -40.29 19.81 23.47
CA GLY A 228 -39.93 20.19 24.84
C GLY A 228 -39.80 21.70 25.08
N ALA A 229 -40.05 22.54 24.07
CA ALA A 229 -39.97 24.00 24.14
C ALA A 229 -41.34 24.69 24.33
N ALA A 230 -42.37 23.94 24.73
CA ALA A 230 -43.69 24.45 25.11
C ALA A 230 -44.03 24.04 26.55
#